data_AF-A0A9K3HM61-F1
#
_entry.id   AF-A0A9K3HM61-F1
#
_cell.length_a   1.000
_cell.length_b   1.000
_cell.length_c   1.000
_cell.angle_alpha   90.00
_cell.angle_beta   90.00
_cell.angle_gamma   90.00
#
_symmetry.space_group_name_H-M   'P 1'
#
loop_
_entity.id
_entity.type
_entity.pdbx_description
1 polymer ?
#
loop_
_entity_poly.entity_id
_entity_poly.type
_entity_poly.pdbx_seq_one_letter_code
_entity_poly.pdbx_strand_id
1 'polypeptide(L)'
;MDTEFYNAFATSSGPSAIVQAMSIENETGTTQKPPELMSIEEYYGWKDRFENWVQANHLRSWECILKKYVLPRTDLQVLKELSEFSEQERNMYKAEKMMISLLQQAIKEDIFILLQHDKTSKSIWDALRIKFEGSENMIKSKKALLKKEFDLFSKLTWRGYEEAD
;
A
#
# COMPACT_ATOMS: atom_id res chain seq x y z
N MET A 1 -47.68 -12.98 7.00
CA MET A 1 -46.26 -12.61 6.83
C MET A 1 -45.92 -12.97 5.41
N ASP A 2 -45.93 -11.96 4.55
CA ASP A 2 -46.00 -12.12 3.10
C ASP A 2 -44.68 -12.61 2.53
N THR A 3 -44.75 -13.58 1.62
CA THR A 3 -43.64 -14.15 0.86
C THR A 3 -42.83 -13.06 0.12
N GLU A 4 -43.46 -11.92 -0.18
CA GLU A 4 -42.81 -10.72 -0.74
C GLU A 4 -41.76 -10.10 0.20
N PHE A 5 -41.98 -10.12 1.51
CA PHE A 5 -41.00 -9.59 2.48
C PHE A 5 -39.76 -10.48 2.57
N TYR A 6 -39.93 -11.80 2.39
CA TYR A 6 -38.82 -12.76 2.36
C TYR A 6 -38.00 -12.65 1.07
N ASN A 7 -38.65 -12.37 -0.06
CA ASN A 7 -37.98 -12.16 -1.35
C ASN A 7 -37.22 -10.83 -1.43
N ALA A 8 -37.57 -9.82 -0.62
CA ALA A 8 -36.84 -8.54 -0.56
C ALA A 8 -35.43 -8.65 0.05
N PHE A 9 -35.17 -9.71 0.83
CA PHE A 9 -33.85 -10.04 1.39
C PHE A 9 -33.19 -11.24 0.73
N ALA A 10 -33.86 -11.88 -0.23
CA ALA A 10 -33.22 -12.87 -1.08
C ALA A 10 -32.20 -12.13 -1.96
N THR A 11 -30.91 -12.21 -1.58
CA THR A 11 -29.80 -11.74 -2.41
C THR A 11 -30.01 -12.29 -3.80
N SER A 12 -30.28 -11.42 -4.78
CA SER A 12 -30.46 -11.86 -6.16
C SER A 12 -29.15 -12.52 -6.58
N SER A 13 -29.12 -13.84 -6.71
CA SER A 13 -27.93 -14.59 -7.11
C SER A 13 -27.74 -14.51 -8.63
N GLY A 14 -27.87 -13.29 -9.17
CA GLY A 14 -27.66 -12.96 -10.56
C GLY A 14 -26.22 -12.50 -10.81
N PRO A 15 -25.73 -12.58 -12.06
CA PRO A 15 -24.37 -12.16 -12.40
C PRO A 15 -24.01 -10.74 -11.94
N SER A 16 -24.97 -9.82 -11.96
CA SER A 16 -24.77 -8.42 -11.53
C SER A 16 -24.48 -8.30 -10.04
N ALA A 17 -25.21 -9.03 -9.19
CA ALA A 17 -25.00 -9.00 -7.74
C ALA A 17 -23.68 -9.66 -7.34
N ILE A 18 -23.27 -10.71 -8.06
CA ILE A 18 -21.95 -11.34 -7.87
C ILE A 18 -20.84 -10.34 -8.21
N VAL A 19 -20.95 -9.63 -9.35
CA VAL A 19 -19.98 -8.60 -9.73
C VAL A 19 -19.94 -7.46 -8.71
N GLN A 20 -21.10 -7.03 -8.19
CA GLN A 20 -21.15 -6.01 -7.14
C GLN A 20 -20.49 -6.47 -5.83
N ALA A 21 -20.75 -7.71 -5.40
CA ALA A 21 -20.12 -8.27 -4.21
C ALA A 21 -18.60 -8.35 -4.37
N MET A 22 -18.11 -8.84 -5.52
CA MET A 22 -16.68 -8.86 -5.83
C MET A 22 -16.06 -7.47 -5.84
N SER A 23 -16.76 -6.46 -6.36
CA SER A 23 -16.28 -5.07 -6.35
C SER A 23 -16.12 -4.53 -4.93
N ILE A 24 -17.10 -4.80 -4.06
CA ILE A 24 -17.06 -4.39 -2.65
C ILE A 24 -15.92 -5.11 -1.92
N GLU A 25 -15.78 -6.43 -2.13
CA GLU A 25 -14.68 -7.21 -1.56
C GLU A 25 -13.31 -6.69 -1.98
N ASN A 26 -13.16 -6.27 -3.24
CA ASN A 26 -11.93 -5.66 -3.72
C ASN A 26 -11.67 -4.30 -3.06
N GLU A 27 -12.70 -3.48 -2.84
CA GLU A 27 -12.54 -2.17 -2.22
C GLU A 27 -12.19 -2.24 -0.72
N THR A 28 -12.83 -3.12 0.03
CA THR A 28 -12.71 -3.20 1.50
C THR A 28 -11.80 -4.32 2.00
N GLY A 29 -11.49 -5.30 1.16
CA GLY A 29 -10.88 -6.56 1.57
C GLY A 29 -11.90 -7.52 2.21
N THR A 30 -11.45 -8.73 2.47
CA THR A 30 -12.19 -9.82 3.16
C THR A 30 -11.41 -10.29 4.39
N THR A 31 -11.91 -11.25 5.16
CA THR A 31 -11.10 -11.83 6.26
C THR A 31 -9.88 -12.62 5.78
N GLN A 32 -9.84 -13.00 4.49
CA GLN A 32 -8.78 -13.85 3.92
C GLN A 32 -7.86 -13.08 2.98
N LYS A 33 -8.32 -11.96 2.43
CA LYS A 33 -7.60 -11.20 1.42
C LYS A 33 -7.63 -9.71 1.72
N PRO A 34 -6.51 -8.99 1.53
CA PRO A 34 -6.47 -7.55 1.66
C PRO A 34 -7.30 -6.86 0.57
N PRO A 35 -7.67 -5.57 0.76
CA PRO A 35 -8.25 -4.75 -0.31
C PRO A 35 -7.27 -4.64 -1.49
N GLU A 36 -7.81 -4.63 -2.70
CA GLU A 36 -7.06 -4.55 -3.95
C GLU A 36 -6.94 -3.09 -4.42
N LEU A 37 -5.75 -2.71 -4.91
CA LEU A 37 -5.51 -1.41 -5.52
C LEU A 37 -6.07 -1.44 -6.95
N MET A 38 -7.32 -1.01 -7.08
CA MET A 38 -8.07 -1.12 -8.33
C MET A 38 -7.59 -0.13 -9.40
N SER A 39 -7.18 1.07 -8.99
CA SER A 39 -6.74 2.16 -9.85
C SER A 39 -5.64 2.98 -9.18
N ILE A 40 -4.89 3.75 -9.98
CA ILE A 40 -3.79 4.59 -9.46
C ILE A 40 -4.32 5.77 -8.64
N GLU A 41 -5.54 6.23 -8.92
CA GLU A 41 -6.22 7.34 -8.26
C GLU A 41 -6.63 6.98 -6.83
N GLU A 42 -6.91 5.71 -6.57
CA GLU A 42 -7.34 5.20 -5.27
C GLU A 42 -6.18 5.00 -4.28
N TYR A 43 -4.92 5.15 -4.72
CA TYR A 43 -3.74 4.78 -3.94
C TYR A 43 -3.78 5.27 -2.48
N TYR A 44 -4.07 6.55 -2.26
CA TYR A 44 -4.06 7.12 -0.91
C TYR A 44 -5.14 6.50 -0.01
N GLY A 45 -6.36 6.35 -0.52
CA GLY A 45 -7.44 5.72 0.26
C GLY A 45 -7.23 4.22 0.44
N TRP A 46 -6.73 3.54 -0.60
CA TRP A 46 -6.38 2.12 -0.54
C TRP A 46 -5.28 1.86 0.49
N LYS A 47 -4.24 2.69 0.52
CA LYS A 47 -3.08 2.52 1.40
C LYS A 47 -3.51 2.43 2.86
N ASP A 48 -4.38 3.34 3.31
CA ASP A 48 -4.87 3.35 4.69
C ASP A 48 -5.71 2.10 5.01
N ARG A 49 -6.56 1.65 4.06
CA ARG A 49 -7.35 0.42 4.22
C ARG A 49 -6.45 -0.82 4.27
N PHE A 50 -5.48 -0.91 3.37
CA PHE A 50 -4.51 -2.00 3.31
C PHE A 50 -3.67 -2.07 4.58
N GLU A 51 -3.14 -0.93 5.04
CA GLU A 51 -2.36 -0.83 6.28
C GLU A 51 -3.17 -1.31 7.49
N ASN A 52 -4.38 -0.78 7.67
CA ASN A 52 -5.27 -1.19 8.77
C ASN A 52 -5.60 -2.68 8.70
N TRP A 53 -5.90 -3.19 7.52
CA TRP A 53 -6.24 -4.60 7.32
C TRP A 53 -5.06 -5.53 7.66
N VAL A 54 -3.86 -5.23 7.17
CA VAL A 54 -2.68 -6.06 7.45
C VAL A 54 -2.29 -5.96 8.92
N GLN A 55 -2.36 -4.80 9.55
CA GLN A 55 -2.07 -4.68 10.99
C GLN A 55 -3.06 -5.45 11.85
N ALA A 56 -4.35 -5.46 11.49
CA ALA A 56 -5.37 -6.19 12.22
C ALA A 56 -5.22 -7.72 12.10
N ASN A 57 -4.86 -8.23 10.92
CA ASN A 57 -4.87 -9.67 10.63
C ASN A 57 -3.47 -10.31 10.66
N HIS A 58 -2.43 -9.56 10.30
CA HIS A 58 -1.06 -10.05 10.06
C HIS A 58 0.01 -9.08 10.57
N LEU A 59 -0.13 -8.60 11.81
CA LEU A 59 0.78 -7.61 12.41
C LEU A 59 2.26 -8.02 12.30
N ARG A 60 2.59 -9.30 12.48
CA ARG A 60 3.96 -9.78 12.38
C ARG A 60 4.55 -9.61 10.98
N SER A 61 3.73 -9.77 9.94
CA SER A 61 4.11 -9.52 8.55
C SER A 61 4.27 -8.04 8.27
N TRP A 62 3.43 -7.18 8.87
CA TRP A 62 3.57 -5.73 8.78
C TRP A 62 4.93 -5.23 9.29
N GLU A 63 5.47 -5.83 10.35
CA GLU A 63 6.80 -5.46 10.85
C GLU A 63 7.91 -5.58 9.79
N CYS A 64 7.76 -6.48 8.80
CA CYS A 64 8.77 -6.71 7.77
C CYS A 64 8.91 -5.55 6.77
N ILE A 65 7.88 -4.72 6.57
CA ILE A 65 7.99 -3.50 5.76
C ILE A 65 8.58 -2.32 6.55
N LEU A 66 8.42 -2.33 7.88
CA LEU A 66 9.03 -1.35 8.77
C LEU A 66 10.53 -1.60 8.90
N LYS A 67 10.92 -2.86 9.09
CA LYS A 67 12.31 -3.30 9.20
C LYS A 67 12.61 -4.35 8.14
N LYS A 68 13.52 -4.03 7.22
CA LYS A 68 13.95 -4.93 6.14
C LYS A 68 14.29 -6.31 6.72
N TYR A 69 13.61 -7.34 6.23
CA TYR A 69 13.98 -8.71 6.54
C TYR A 69 15.39 -9.01 6.01
N VAL A 70 16.20 -9.68 6.83
CA VAL A 70 17.53 -10.14 6.47
C VAL A 70 17.59 -11.63 6.73
N LEU A 71 18.13 -12.38 5.76
CA LEU A 71 18.33 -13.81 5.92
C LEU A 71 19.25 -14.10 7.11
N PRO A 72 18.87 -15.04 8.00
CA PRO A 72 19.69 -15.48 9.11
C PRO A 72 21.10 -15.91 8.69
N ARG A 73 22.07 -15.57 9.55
CA ARG A 73 23.48 -15.93 9.38
C ARG A 73 24.02 -16.60 10.63
N THR A 74 25.01 -17.47 10.45
CA THR A 74 25.80 -18.05 11.54
C THR A 74 26.74 -16.99 12.14
N ASP A 75 27.39 -17.32 13.26
CA ASP A 75 28.37 -16.44 13.89
C ASP A 75 29.56 -16.09 12.97
N LEU A 76 29.83 -16.97 11.98
CA LEU A 76 30.85 -16.78 10.95
C LEU A 76 30.34 -15.99 9.72
N GLN A 77 29.18 -15.33 9.83
CA GLN A 77 28.54 -14.56 8.75
C GLN A 77 28.12 -15.37 7.51
N VAL A 78 28.07 -16.71 7.62
CA VAL A 78 27.59 -17.59 6.55
C VAL A 78 26.07 -17.64 6.60
N LEU A 79 25.40 -17.59 5.44
CA LEU A 79 23.94 -17.73 5.38
C LEU A 79 23.53 -19.10 5.90
N LYS A 80 22.55 -19.11 6.81
CA LYS A 80 21.97 -20.37 7.32
C LYS A 80 21.08 -21.00 6.27
N GLU A 81 21.04 -22.32 6.23
CA GLU A 81 20.02 -23.07 5.52
C GLU A 81 18.69 -23.07 6.29
N LEU A 82 17.57 -23.32 5.60
CA LEU A 82 16.25 -23.39 6.24
C LEU A 82 16.18 -24.45 7.34
N SER A 83 16.98 -25.53 7.27
CA SER A 83 17.06 -26.57 8.31
C SER A 83 17.64 -26.03 9.63
N GLU A 84 18.57 -25.08 9.54
CA GLU A 84 19.33 -24.51 10.67
C GLU A 84 18.61 -23.33 11.34
N PHE A 85 17.48 -22.88 10.77
CA PHE A 85 16.71 -21.78 11.34
C PHE A 85 16.13 -22.19 12.69
N SER A 86 16.41 -21.36 13.70
CA SER A 86 15.66 -21.33 14.95
C SER A 86 14.18 -21.05 14.68
N GLU A 87 13.33 -21.33 15.66
CA GLU A 87 11.90 -21.07 15.56
C GLU A 87 11.62 -19.59 15.25
N GLN A 88 12.32 -18.67 15.92
CA GLN A 88 12.17 -17.23 15.70
C GLN A 88 12.57 -16.82 14.28
N GLU A 89 13.66 -17.36 13.74
CA GLU A 89 14.11 -17.11 12.37
C GLU A 89 13.12 -17.64 11.33
N ARG A 90 12.56 -18.84 11.57
CA ARG A 90 11.47 -19.40 10.75
C ARG A 90 10.23 -18.53 10.78
N ASN A 91 9.85 -18.03 11.96
CA ASN A 91 8.67 -17.17 12.11
C ASN A 91 8.86 -15.86 11.34
N MET A 92 10.06 -15.26 11.39
CA MET A 92 10.38 -14.06 10.60
C MET A 92 10.41 -14.34 9.10
N TYR A 93 10.97 -15.46 8.67
CA TYR A 93 10.96 -15.85 7.27
C TYR A 93 9.53 -16.06 6.74
N LYS A 94 8.67 -16.75 7.51
CA LYS A 94 7.26 -16.92 7.17
C LYS A 94 6.52 -15.58 7.12
N ALA A 95 6.78 -14.70 8.09
CA ALA A 95 6.18 -13.36 8.13
C ALA A 95 6.55 -12.53 6.89
N GLU A 96 7.82 -12.57 6.46
CA GLU A 96 8.28 -11.90 5.23
C GLU A 96 7.59 -12.48 4.00
N LYS A 97 7.53 -13.81 3.85
CA LYS A 97 6.85 -14.45 2.72
C LYS A 97 5.35 -14.15 2.68
N MET A 98 4.71 -14.12 3.84
CA MET A 98 3.31 -13.72 3.97
C MET A 98 3.13 -12.26 3.54
N MET A 99 3.98 -11.34 4.00
CA MET A 99 3.87 -9.93 3.62
C MET A 99 4.05 -9.72 2.11
N ILE A 100 5.00 -10.41 1.48
CA ILE A 100 5.18 -10.39 0.02
C ILE A 100 3.90 -10.90 -0.66
N SER A 101 3.33 -12.01 -0.20
CA SER A 101 2.10 -12.55 -0.77
C SER A 101 0.91 -11.59 -0.64
N LEU A 102 0.75 -10.93 0.51
CA LEU A 102 -0.29 -9.94 0.73
C LEU A 102 -0.15 -8.74 -0.22
N LEU A 103 1.08 -8.26 -0.44
CA LEU A 103 1.35 -7.19 -1.40
C LEU A 103 1.03 -7.62 -2.84
N GLN A 104 1.40 -8.85 -3.24
CA GLN A 104 1.08 -9.38 -4.56
C GLN A 104 -0.41 -9.61 -4.79
N GLN A 105 -1.17 -9.91 -3.73
CA GLN A 105 -2.63 -10.02 -3.81
C GLN A 105 -3.31 -8.65 -3.89
N ALA A 106 -2.76 -7.65 -3.21
CA ALA A 106 -3.37 -6.33 -3.11
C ALA A 106 -2.96 -5.38 -4.24
N ILE A 107 -1.88 -5.67 -4.97
CA ILE A 107 -1.37 -4.83 -6.05
C ILE A 107 -1.60 -5.57 -7.37
N LYS A 108 -2.32 -4.94 -8.30
CA LYS A 108 -2.50 -5.49 -9.65
C LYS A 108 -1.17 -5.70 -10.35
N GLU A 109 -1.09 -6.76 -11.15
CA GLU A 109 0.13 -7.18 -11.83
C GLU A 109 0.72 -6.07 -12.73
N ASP A 110 -0.13 -5.32 -13.43
CA ASP A 110 0.28 -4.21 -14.29
C ASP A 110 0.93 -3.04 -13.53
N ILE A 111 0.52 -2.80 -12.28
CA ILE A 111 1.20 -1.88 -11.36
C ILE A 111 2.48 -2.51 -10.84
N PHE A 112 2.41 -3.78 -10.42
CA PHE A 112 3.50 -4.50 -9.76
C PHE A 112 4.75 -4.57 -10.64
N ILE A 113 4.61 -4.92 -11.93
CA ILE A 113 5.75 -5.02 -12.87
C ILE A 113 6.47 -3.69 -13.11
N LEU A 114 5.83 -2.55 -12.82
CA LEU A 114 6.42 -1.22 -12.97
C LEU A 114 7.25 -0.79 -11.75
N LEU A 115 7.14 -1.51 -10.63
CA LEU A 115 7.87 -1.20 -9.40
C LEU A 115 9.33 -1.66 -9.50
N GLN A 116 10.26 -0.78 -9.14
CA GLN A 116 11.67 -1.12 -9.02
C GLN A 116 11.94 -1.63 -7.59
N HIS A 117 12.00 -2.94 -7.40
CA HIS A 117 12.10 -3.57 -6.08
C HIS A 117 13.08 -4.76 -6.05
N ASP A 118 13.60 -5.11 -4.87
CA ASP A 118 14.59 -6.19 -4.66
C ASP A 118 13.97 -7.51 -4.16
N LYS A 119 12.66 -7.66 -4.40
CA LYS A 119 11.82 -8.80 -3.98
C LYS A 119 11.69 -8.99 -2.46
N THR A 120 12.09 -8.02 -1.64
CA THR A 120 11.69 -7.96 -0.23
C THR A 120 10.36 -7.22 -0.06
N SER A 121 9.57 -7.57 0.96
CA SER A 121 8.31 -6.90 1.27
C SER A 121 8.51 -5.38 1.41
N LYS A 122 9.56 -4.98 2.15
CA LYS A 122 9.94 -3.59 2.32
C LYS A 122 10.23 -2.89 1.00
N SER A 123 11.01 -3.50 0.11
CA SER A 123 11.34 -2.86 -1.17
C SER A 123 10.12 -2.66 -2.06
N ILE A 124 9.18 -3.62 -2.06
CA ILE A 124 7.93 -3.52 -2.81
C ILE A 124 7.10 -2.35 -2.26
N TRP A 125 6.94 -2.30 -0.94
CA TRP A 125 6.21 -1.23 -0.26
C TRP A 125 6.83 0.15 -0.49
N ASP A 126 8.15 0.27 -0.33
CA ASP A 126 8.87 1.52 -0.53
C ASP A 126 8.82 1.96 -2.01
N ALA A 127 8.94 1.02 -2.97
CA ALA A 127 8.80 1.32 -4.39
C ALA A 127 7.40 1.83 -4.74
N LEU A 128 6.37 1.22 -4.16
CA LEU A 128 4.98 1.67 -4.29
C LEU A 128 4.83 3.10 -3.77
N ARG A 129 5.32 3.38 -2.55
CA ARG A 129 5.30 4.73 -1.98
C ARG A 129 6.04 5.73 -2.84
N ILE A 130 7.24 5.41 -3.32
CA ILE A 130 8.01 6.30 -4.19
C ILE A 130 7.26 6.59 -5.49
N LYS A 131 6.57 5.59 -6.06
CA LYS A 131 5.79 5.73 -7.29
C LYS A 131 4.64 6.72 -7.15
N PHE A 132 3.94 6.72 -6.00
CA PHE A 132 2.72 7.50 -5.81
C PHE A 132 2.88 8.76 -4.95
N GLU A 133 3.63 8.68 -3.85
CA GLU A 133 3.93 9.80 -2.95
C GLU A 133 5.11 10.64 -3.49
N GLY A 134 5.97 10.01 -4.28
CA GLY A 134 7.23 10.60 -4.72
C GLY A 134 8.37 10.39 -3.73
N SER A 135 9.60 10.57 -4.20
CA SER A 135 10.75 10.58 -3.29
C SER A 135 10.72 11.82 -2.40
N GLU A 136 11.32 11.72 -1.21
CA GLU A 136 11.45 12.89 -0.32
C GLU A 136 12.08 14.09 -1.03
N ASN A 137 13.07 13.84 -1.90
CA ASN A 137 13.72 14.88 -2.69
C ASN A 137 12.77 15.52 -3.69
N MET A 138 11.92 14.74 -4.36
CA MET A 138 10.91 15.28 -5.28
C MET A 138 9.88 16.13 -4.52
N ILE A 139 9.42 15.67 -3.36
CA ILE A 139 8.48 16.42 -2.51
C ILE A 139 9.11 17.74 -2.06
N LYS A 140 10.36 17.71 -1.57
CA LYS A 140 11.12 18.91 -1.15
C LYS A 140 11.29 19.89 -2.31
N SER A 141 11.65 19.41 -3.50
CA SER A 141 11.80 20.25 -4.70
C SER A 141 10.48 20.90 -5.13
N LYS A 142 9.37 20.15 -5.14
CA LYS A 142 8.03 20.70 -5.44
C LYS A 142 7.64 21.79 -4.43
N LYS A 143 7.87 21.55 -3.13
CA LYS A 143 7.59 22.54 -2.08
C LYS A 143 8.44 23.81 -2.24
N ALA A 144 9.71 23.68 -2.61
CA ALA A 144 10.60 24.81 -2.85
C ALA A 144 10.16 25.64 -4.07
N LEU A 145 9.72 24.99 -5.15
CA LEU A 145 9.18 25.65 -6.33
C LEU A 145 7.91 26.45 -6.01
N LEU A 146 6.94 25.82 -5.34
CA LEU A 146 5.69 26.49 -4.92
C LEU A 146 5.97 27.71 -4.02
N LYS A 147 6.93 27.59 -3.09
CA LYS A 147 7.34 28.71 -2.25
C LYS A 147 7.94 29.85 -3.08
N LYS A 148 8.81 29.54 -4.05
CA LYS A 148 9.41 30.55 -4.93
C LYS A 148 8.35 31.24 -5.80
N GLU A 149 7.39 30.49 -6.34
CA GLU A 149 6.27 31.04 -7.10
C GLU A 149 5.42 31.96 -6.23
N PHE A 150 5.05 31.52 -5.03
CA PHE A 150 4.30 32.33 -4.08
C PHE A 150 5.03 33.63 -3.70
N ASP A 151 6.34 33.55 -3.42
CA ASP A 151 7.16 34.72 -3.11
C ASP A 151 7.23 35.69 -4.31
N LEU A 152 7.30 35.17 -5.54
CA LEU A 152 7.28 35.98 -6.76
C LEU A 152 5.92 36.67 -6.96
N PHE A 153 4.82 35.92 -6.84
CA PHE A 153 3.46 36.46 -6.92
C PHE A 153 3.26 37.56 -5.89
N SER A 154 3.67 37.32 -4.63
CA SER A 154 3.59 38.30 -3.56
C SER A 154 4.38 39.57 -3.91
N LYS A 155 5.61 39.45 -4.40
CA LYS A 155 6.43 40.62 -4.77
C LYS A 155 5.84 41.43 -5.94
N LEU A 156 5.23 40.76 -6.91
CA LEU A 156 4.56 41.44 -8.03
C LEU A 156 3.30 42.16 -7.57
N THR A 157 2.52 41.58 -6.66
CA THR A 157 1.34 42.25 -6.11
C THR A 157 1.70 43.45 -5.26
N TRP A 158 2.77 43.42 -4.46
CA TRP A 158 3.22 44.57 -3.67
C TRP A 158 3.76 45.73 -4.52
N ARG A 159 4.52 45.44 -5.58
CA ARG A 159 5.06 46.48 -6.48
C ARG A 159 3.96 47.28 -7.19
N GLY A 160 2.82 46.65 -7.47
CA GLY A 160 1.66 47.34 -8.07
C GLY A 160 0.95 48.33 -7.13
N TYR A 161 1.17 48.26 -5.81
CA TYR A 161 0.63 49.22 -4.84
C TYR A 161 1.59 50.40 -4.58
N GLU A 162 2.90 50.22 -4.73
CA GLU A 162 3.90 51.31 -4.56
C GLU A 162 3.99 52.24 -5.77
N GLU A 163 3.59 51.81 -6.97
CA GLU A 163 3.58 52.64 -8.18
C GLU A 163 2.24 53.41 -8.40
N ALA A 164 1.28 53.27 -7.50
CA ALA A 164 -0.06 53.85 -7.59
C ALA A 164 -0.33 55.04 -6.63
N ASP A 165 0.66 55.42 -5.82
CA ASP A 165 0.70 56.65 -4.99
C ASP A 165 1.68 57.68 -5.57
#